data_AF-A0A553ULJ1-F1
#
_entry.id   AF-A0A553ULJ1-F1
#
_cell.length_a   1.000
_cell.length_b   1.000
_cell.length_c   1.000
_cell.angle_alpha   90.00
_cell.angle_beta   90.00
_cell.angle_gamma   90.00
#
_symmetry.space_group_name_H-M   'P 1'
#
loop_
_entity.id
_entity.type
_entity.pdbx_description
1 polymer ?
#
loop_
_entity_poly.entity_id
_entity_poly.type
_entity_poly.pdbx_seq_one_letter_code
_entity_poly.pdbx_strand_id
1 'polypeptide(L)'
;MTHLEVGGPKIVRLEAIPYRLPLHGVLAWGAHSRLSAAEHVLVRVHLDDGTLGEAEAPPRPTIYGETVASIVGILSHLEAALVGLSIDDEAALNAARNSVAQNLTARGALDMALWDARQKARGQSLFDALLGPSTLVRASFILGIAAPTEMLDEARRVVEQGVRVLKVKVGRQHARDLEVIEALRFEFGSEVQLYADSNETLTPEIAPAALAAMREAGLTYVEEPLPVRQIRARAQLKSSGALPLVADDSCFTPLDLERELDFDTFDILNIKTARNGFTDGLAMLRRAQQAGKSVMIGSQASSGLGTLHAALLSTQDGVTEPCELSFVLKLQSDLLNLPIEFKDGWLDVAALREHQVDEEKLRAARV
;
A
#
# COMPACT_ATOMS: atom_id res chain seq x y z
N MET A 1 48.54 -9.55 -6.51
CA MET A 1 47.33 -10.17 -7.08
C MET A 1 46.31 -10.28 -5.96
N THR A 2 45.59 -9.20 -5.75
CA THR A 2 44.50 -9.10 -4.78
C THR A 2 43.38 -10.03 -5.22
N HIS A 3 42.94 -10.89 -4.31
CA HIS A 3 41.72 -11.67 -4.49
C HIS A 3 40.58 -10.69 -4.79
N LEU A 4 40.04 -10.74 -6.01
CA LEU A 4 38.75 -10.13 -6.32
C LEU A 4 37.73 -10.86 -5.43
N GLU A 5 37.23 -10.20 -4.39
CA GLU A 5 36.05 -10.67 -3.69
C GLU A 5 34.93 -10.75 -4.73
N VAL A 6 34.48 -11.96 -5.02
CA VAL A 6 33.37 -12.22 -5.92
C VAL A 6 32.09 -11.93 -5.14
N GLY A 7 31.70 -10.65 -5.09
CA GLY A 7 30.47 -10.21 -4.45
C GLY A 7 30.34 -8.69 -4.48
N GLY A 8 29.14 -8.17 -4.72
CA GLY A 8 28.86 -6.75 -4.58
C GLY A 8 29.02 -6.24 -3.14
N PRO A 9 28.87 -4.91 -2.94
CA PRO A 9 29.06 -4.25 -1.65
C PRO A 9 28.31 -4.94 -0.51
N LYS A 10 28.90 -4.92 0.69
CA LYS A 10 28.35 -5.62 1.86
C LYS A 10 27.54 -4.68 2.74
N ILE A 11 26.49 -5.20 3.36
CA ILE A 11 25.70 -4.44 4.35
C ILE A 11 26.56 -4.20 5.59
N VAL A 12 26.66 -2.94 6.03
CA VAL A 12 27.42 -2.56 7.23
C VAL A 12 26.54 -2.10 8.38
N ARG A 13 25.32 -1.62 8.10
CA ARG A 13 24.41 -1.11 9.13
C ARG A 13 22.97 -1.08 8.64
N LEU A 14 22.05 -1.36 9.54
CA LEU A 14 20.64 -1.01 9.40
C LEU A 14 20.30 0.17 10.30
N GLU A 15 19.47 1.07 9.80
CA GLU A 15 19.02 2.22 10.56
C GLU A 15 17.50 2.36 10.44
N ALA A 16 16.86 2.54 11.58
CA ALA A 16 15.42 2.68 11.71
C ALA A 16 15.11 4.01 12.40
N ILE A 17 14.49 4.94 11.68
CA ILE A 17 14.28 6.33 12.11
C ILE A 17 12.78 6.59 12.22
N PRO A 18 12.21 6.63 13.43
CA PRO A 18 10.84 7.08 13.64
C PRO A 18 10.64 8.53 13.17
N TYR A 19 9.51 8.79 12.52
CA TYR A 19 9.11 10.13 12.11
C TYR A 19 7.60 10.29 12.19
N ARG A 20 7.14 11.56 12.20
CA ARG A 20 5.72 11.91 12.32
C ARG A 20 5.32 13.01 11.34
N LEU A 21 4.31 12.72 10.51
CA LEU A 21 3.71 13.68 9.58
C LEU A 21 2.22 13.93 9.92
N PRO A 22 1.84 15.16 10.32
CA PRO A 22 0.43 15.49 10.61
C PRO A 22 -0.48 15.36 9.38
N LEU A 23 -1.75 14.98 9.59
CA LEU A 23 -2.77 14.93 8.54
C LEU A 23 -3.64 16.20 8.51
N HIS A 24 -4.19 16.56 7.35
CA HIS A 24 -5.22 17.60 7.21
C HIS A 24 -6.53 17.26 7.96
N GLY A 25 -6.76 15.99 8.28
CA GLY A 25 -7.89 15.50 9.06
C GLY A 25 -7.72 14.03 9.44
N VAL A 26 -8.52 13.55 10.38
CA VAL A 26 -8.43 12.16 10.85
C VAL A 26 -8.87 11.20 9.74
N LEU A 27 -8.06 10.19 9.43
CA LEU A 27 -8.49 9.02 8.68
C LEU A 27 -9.15 8.04 9.66
N ALA A 28 -10.41 7.68 9.44
CA ALA A 28 -11.12 6.67 10.22
C ALA A 28 -11.63 5.54 9.32
N TRP A 29 -11.53 4.30 9.80
CA TRP A 29 -11.94 3.10 9.07
C TRP A 29 -12.36 1.98 10.03
N GLY A 30 -13.04 0.96 9.50
CA GLY A 30 -13.61 -0.13 10.29
C GLY A 30 -14.44 0.37 11.48
N ALA A 31 -14.59 -0.46 12.51
CA ALA A 31 -15.38 -0.10 13.69
C ALA A 31 -14.72 1.00 14.56
N HIS A 32 -13.41 0.92 14.82
CA HIS A 32 -12.75 1.73 15.86
C HIS A 32 -11.43 2.38 15.44
N SER A 33 -10.91 2.11 14.24
CA SER A 33 -9.58 2.57 13.85
C SER A 33 -9.58 4.04 13.42
N ARG A 34 -8.55 4.77 13.85
CA ARG A 34 -8.36 6.20 13.56
C ARG A 34 -6.87 6.52 13.47
N LEU A 35 -6.50 7.45 12.59
CA LEU A 35 -5.13 7.96 12.40
C LEU A 35 -5.18 9.48 12.20
N SER A 36 -4.44 10.24 13.01
CA SER A 36 -4.35 11.72 12.91
C SER A 36 -2.99 12.22 12.41
N ALA A 37 -1.99 11.35 12.37
CA ALA A 37 -0.66 11.59 11.82
C ALA A 37 -0.09 10.26 11.30
N ALA A 38 0.71 10.32 10.24
CA ALA A 38 1.54 9.21 9.80
C ALA A 38 2.77 9.11 10.72
N GLU A 39 2.72 8.21 11.71
CA GLU A 39 3.80 7.90 12.64
C GLU A 39 4.49 6.62 12.19
N HIS A 40 5.52 6.77 11.35
CA HIS A 40 6.14 5.68 10.59
C HIS A 40 7.63 5.54 10.95
N VAL A 41 8.29 4.56 10.35
CA VAL A 41 9.74 4.35 10.48
C VAL A 41 10.38 4.40 9.10
N LEU A 42 11.35 5.30 8.91
CA LEU A 42 12.24 5.26 7.74
C LEU A 42 13.31 4.20 7.99
N VAL A 43 13.43 3.25 7.06
CA VAL A 43 14.40 2.15 7.09
C VAL A 43 15.51 2.45 6.10
N ARG A 44 16.75 2.34 6.55
CA ARG A 44 17.97 2.61 5.80
C ARG A 44 18.92 1.42 5.84
N VAL A 45 19.37 0.99 4.67
CA VAL A 45 20.42 -0.03 4.51
C VAL A 45 21.69 0.66 4.04
N HIS A 46 22.74 0.59 4.85
CA HIS A 46 24.05 1.16 4.53
C HIS A 46 24.98 0.07 4.02
N LEU A 47 25.65 0.31 2.90
CA LEU A 47 26.67 -0.58 2.34
C LEU A 47 28.10 -0.04 2.60
N ASP A 48 29.11 -0.92 2.49
CA ASP A 48 30.52 -0.57 2.71
C ASP A 48 31.14 0.35 1.65
N ASP A 49 30.52 0.47 0.48
CA ASP A 49 30.87 1.40 -0.59
C ASP A 49 30.25 2.81 -0.41
N GLY A 50 29.46 3.01 0.65
CA GLY A 50 28.75 4.26 0.94
C GLY A 50 27.35 4.35 0.31
N THR A 51 26.89 3.33 -0.40
CA THR A 51 25.53 3.27 -0.94
C THR A 51 24.49 3.21 0.17
N LEU A 52 23.38 3.92 -0.02
CA LEU A 52 22.25 3.98 0.89
C LEU A 52 20.94 3.60 0.18
N GLY A 53 20.31 2.53 0.64
CA GLY A 53 18.94 2.16 0.24
C GLY A 53 17.91 2.59 1.28
N GLU A 54 16.73 3.04 0.85
CA GLU A 54 15.72 3.64 1.71
C GLU A 54 14.30 3.09 1.47
N ALA A 55 13.53 2.93 2.55
CA ALA A 55 12.10 2.61 2.48
C ALA A 55 11.34 3.06 3.73
N GLU A 56 10.02 3.09 3.67
CA GLU A 56 9.19 3.33 4.86
C GLU A 56 8.50 2.06 5.37
N ALA A 57 8.37 1.95 6.69
CA ALA A 57 7.56 0.95 7.38
C ALA A 57 6.42 1.66 8.15
N PRO A 58 5.17 1.60 7.66
CA PRO A 58 4.02 2.16 8.36
C PRO A 58 3.44 1.18 9.40
N PRO A 59 3.53 1.43 10.72
CA PRO A 59 2.97 0.55 11.74
C PRO A 59 1.45 0.59 11.72
N ARG A 60 0.80 -0.58 11.77
CA ARG A 60 -0.67 -0.67 11.80
C ARG A 60 -1.09 -1.69 12.87
N PRO A 61 -1.17 -1.28 14.15
CA PRO A 61 -1.47 -2.20 15.25
C PRO A 61 -2.79 -2.94 15.10
N THR A 62 -3.80 -2.31 14.50
CA THR A 62 -5.13 -2.91 14.31
C THR A 62 -5.24 -3.82 13.09
N ILE A 63 -4.18 -3.92 12.27
CA ILE A 63 -4.17 -4.73 11.04
C ILE A 63 -3.06 -5.78 11.12
N TYR A 64 -1.81 -5.35 11.38
CA TYR A 64 -0.62 -6.21 11.44
C TYR A 64 -0.10 -6.48 12.86
N GLY A 65 -0.62 -5.76 13.87
CA GLY A 65 -0.09 -5.81 15.23
C GLY A 65 1.22 -5.02 15.44
N GLU A 66 1.77 -4.42 14.39
CA GLU A 66 3.05 -3.69 14.46
C GLU A 66 2.88 -2.27 15.01
N THR A 67 3.84 -1.86 15.84
CA THR A 67 4.01 -0.51 16.40
C THR A 67 5.37 0.05 15.96
N VAL A 68 5.59 1.36 16.11
CA VAL A 68 6.91 1.97 15.87
C VAL A 68 8.01 1.22 16.64
N ALA A 69 7.78 0.96 17.93
CA ALA A 69 8.74 0.29 18.79
C ALA A 69 9.02 -1.16 18.36
N SER A 70 7.99 -1.92 17.96
CA SER A 70 8.19 -3.29 17.50
C SER A 70 8.92 -3.35 16.16
N ILE A 71 8.66 -2.41 15.25
CA ILE A 71 9.38 -2.30 13.96
C ILE A 71 10.86 -1.99 14.21
N VAL A 72 11.19 -0.99 15.04
CA VAL A 72 12.58 -0.68 15.39
C VAL A 72 13.26 -1.89 16.04
N GLY A 73 12.58 -2.55 16.98
CA GLY A 73 13.11 -3.73 17.67
C GLY A 73 13.40 -4.90 16.73
N ILE A 74 12.47 -5.23 15.81
CA ILE A 74 12.66 -6.36 14.89
C ILE A 74 13.72 -6.06 13.83
N LEU A 75 13.85 -4.82 13.36
CA LEU A 75 14.92 -4.43 12.43
C LEU A 75 16.30 -4.52 13.10
N SER A 76 16.41 -4.09 14.37
CA SER A 76 17.64 -4.27 15.15
C SER A 76 17.98 -5.75 15.37
N HIS A 77 16.98 -6.61 15.57
CA HIS A 77 17.19 -8.06 15.63
C HIS A 77 17.70 -8.64 14.31
N LEU A 78 17.13 -8.21 13.17
CA LEU A 78 17.52 -8.67 11.84
C LEU A 78 18.91 -8.20 11.40
N GLU A 79 19.38 -7.04 11.90
CA GLU A 79 20.68 -6.47 11.55
C GLU A 79 21.83 -7.47 11.73
N ALA A 80 21.82 -8.22 12.83
CA ALA A 80 22.87 -9.21 13.13
C ALA A 80 23.00 -10.31 12.07
N ALA A 81 21.91 -10.66 11.37
CA ALA A 81 21.89 -11.66 10.31
C ALA A 81 22.20 -11.07 8.92
N LEU A 82 22.19 -9.73 8.79
CA LEU A 82 22.34 -9.03 7.51
C LEU A 82 23.73 -8.40 7.34
N VAL A 83 24.32 -7.89 8.42
CA VAL A 83 25.65 -7.27 8.37
C VAL A 83 26.69 -8.27 7.87
N GLY A 84 27.49 -7.84 6.88
CA GLY A 84 28.51 -8.65 6.23
C GLY A 84 28.02 -9.45 5.01
N LEU A 85 26.70 -9.57 4.80
CA LEU A 85 26.17 -10.16 3.57
C LEU A 85 26.38 -9.21 2.39
N SER A 86 26.72 -9.78 1.23
CA SER A 86 26.77 -9.04 -0.03
C SER A 86 25.35 -8.68 -0.48
N ILE A 87 25.17 -7.47 -1.00
CA ILE A 87 23.88 -7.01 -1.53
C ILE A 87 23.39 -7.84 -2.74
N ASP A 88 24.30 -8.55 -3.40
CA ASP A 88 24.01 -9.46 -4.51
C ASP A 88 23.62 -10.88 -4.06
N ASP A 89 23.82 -11.25 -2.79
CA ASP A 89 23.40 -12.56 -2.27
C ASP A 89 21.92 -12.57 -1.88
N GLU A 90 21.05 -12.52 -2.88
CA GLU A 90 19.60 -12.50 -2.69
C GLU A 90 19.10 -13.69 -1.86
N ALA A 91 19.74 -14.86 -1.97
CA ALA A 91 19.35 -16.04 -1.21
C ALA A 91 19.60 -15.84 0.30
N ALA A 92 20.79 -15.37 0.69
CA ALA A 92 21.10 -15.08 2.08
C ALA A 92 20.27 -13.92 2.64
N LEU A 93 20.06 -12.85 1.85
CA LEU A 93 19.22 -11.71 2.24
C LEU A 93 17.76 -12.14 2.47
N ASN A 94 17.20 -12.96 1.57
CA ASN A 94 15.86 -13.52 1.73
C ASN A 94 15.79 -14.45 2.95
N ALA A 95 16.80 -15.29 3.18
CA ALA A 95 16.85 -16.17 4.35
C ALA A 95 16.88 -15.37 5.67
N ALA A 96 17.67 -14.30 5.73
CA ALA A 96 17.72 -13.40 6.88
C ALA A 96 16.37 -12.69 7.09
N ARG A 97 15.79 -12.07 6.06
CA ARG A 97 14.47 -11.41 6.12
C ARG A 97 13.35 -12.37 6.55
N ASN A 98 13.43 -13.63 6.14
CA ASN A 98 12.42 -14.66 6.43
C ASN A 98 12.71 -15.46 7.71
N SER A 99 13.77 -15.12 8.45
CA SER A 99 14.07 -15.74 9.75
C SER A 99 13.08 -15.33 10.85
N VAL A 100 12.27 -14.28 10.62
CA VAL A 100 11.22 -13.81 11.52
C VAL A 100 9.84 -13.95 10.87
N ALA A 101 8.87 -14.41 11.66
CA ALA A 101 7.47 -14.49 11.23
C ALA A 101 6.77 -13.12 11.40
N GLN A 102 5.66 -12.92 10.68
CA GLN A 102 4.87 -11.69 10.74
C GLN A 102 5.73 -10.46 10.43
N ASN A 103 5.64 -9.39 11.23
CA ASN A 103 6.41 -8.15 11.08
C ASN A 103 6.41 -7.64 9.63
N LEU A 104 5.22 -7.64 9.04
CA LEU A 104 5.03 -7.53 7.59
C LEU A 104 5.57 -6.20 7.06
N THR A 105 5.35 -5.11 7.78
CA THR A 105 5.80 -3.78 7.37
C THR A 105 7.29 -3.56 7.60
N ALA A 106 7.84 -4.10 8.69
CA ALA A 106 9.30 -4.11 8.87
C ALA A 106 10.00 -4.92 7.76
N ARG A 107 9.49 -6.10 7.43
CA ARG A 107 10.05 -6.95 6.36
C ARG A 107 9.85 -6.35 4.97
N GLY A 108 8.68 -5.78 4.70
CA GLY A 108 8.39 -5.09 3.44
C GLY A 108 9.29 -3.88 3.21
N ALA A 109 9.49 -3.05 4.23
CA ALA A 109 10.41 -1.93 4.15
C ALA A 109 11.87 -2.38 3.99
N LEU A 110 12.31 -3.38 4.74
CA LEU A 110 13.66 -3.94 4.58
C LEU A 110 13.87 -4.49 3.17
N ASP A 111 12.90 -5.20 2.61
CA ASP A 111 12.95 -5.69 1.24
C ASP A 111 13.14 -4.54 0.24
N MET A 112 12.29 -3.50 0.30
CA MET A 112 12.39 -2.35 -0.60
C MET A 112 13.71 -1.59 -0.45
N ALA A 113 14.20 -1.40 0.78
CA ALA A 113 15.48 -0.73 1.02
C ALA A 113 16.67 -1.55 0.49
N LEU A 114 16.61 -2.89 0.57
CA LEU A 114 17.61 -3.78 -0.04
C LEU A 114 17.57 -3.70 -1.57
N TRP A 115 16.39 -3.64 -2.17
CA TRP A 115 16.24 -3.41 -3.61
C TRP A 115 16.85 -2.06 -4.03
N ASP A 116 16.55 -0.99 -3.31
CA ASP A 116 17.08 0.34 -3.59
C ASP A 116 18.61 0.39 -3.48
N ALA A 117 19.17 -0.16 -2.38
CA ALA A 117 20.62 -0.26 -2.19
C ALA A 117 21.29 -1.06 -3.32
N ARG A 118 20.71 -2.19 -3.72
CA ARG A 118 21.25 -3.04 -4.80
C ARG A 118 21.31 -2.30 -6.13
N GLN A 119 20.26 -1.57 -6.48
CA GLN A 119 20.22 -0.83 -7.74
C GLN A 119 21.21 0.32 -7.72
N LYS A 120 21.28 1.09 -6.62
CA LYS A 120 22.22 2.19 -6.46
C LYS A 120 23.67 1.73 -6.49
N ALA A 121 24.00 0.59 -5.87
CA ALA A 121 25.33 -0.02 -5.93
C ALA A 121 25.77 -0.39 -7.37
N ARG A 122 24.80 -0.59 -8.27
CA ARG A 122 25.03 -0.85 -9.70
C ARG A 122 24.98 0.42 -10.57
N GLY A 123 24.89 1.60 -9.95
CA GLY A 123 24.73 2.88 -10.66
C GLY A 123 23.36 3.05 -11.32
N GLN A 124 22.33 2.35 -10.82
CA GLN A 124 20.95 2.37 -11.34
C GLN A 124 19.99 2.87 -10.26
N SER A 125 18.81 3.33 -10.67
CA SER A 125 17.71 3.65 -9.78
C SER A 125 16.71 2.49 -9.67
N LEU A 126 15.82 2.53 -8.68
CA LEU A 126 14.65 1.64 -8.66
C LEU A 126 13.79 1.80 -9.92
N PHE A 127 13.70 3.00 -10.49
CA PHE A 127 12.96 3.24 -11.73
C PHE A 127 13.56 2.48 -12.91
N ASP A 128 14.88 2.31 -12.97
CA ASP A 128 15.51 1.51 -14.03
C ASP A 128 15.19 0.01 -13.91
N ALA A 129 14.96 -0.47 -12.69
CA ALA A 129 14.64 -1.87 -12.43
C ALA A 129 13.14 -2.21 -12.52
N LEU A 130 12.28 -1.30 -12.07
CA LEU A 130 10.89 -1.59 -11.75
C LEU A 130 9.87 -0.74 -12.52
N LEU A 131 10.29 0.23 -13.34
CA LEU A 131 9.33 0.95 -14.17
C LEU A 131 8.82 0.01 -15.26
N GLY A 132 7.54 -0.35 -15.14
CA GLY A 132 6.82 -1.19 -16.07
C GLY A 132 6.31 -0.42 -17.30
N PRO A 133 5.61 -1.10 -18.21
CA PRO A 133 5.21 -0.54 -19.50
C PRO A 133 4.10 0.52 -19.40
N SER A 134 3.31 0.53 -18.32
CA SER A 134 2.21 1.49 -18.12
C SER A 134 2.62 2.57 -17.12
N THR A 135 3.25 3.64 -17.62
CA THR A 135 3.78 4.71 -16.74
C THR A 135 2.71 5.69 -16.24
N LEU A 136 1.55 5.74 -16.90
CA LEU A 136 0.39 6.52 -16.43
C LEU A 136 -0.54 5.61 -15.64
N VAL A 137 -0.68 5.87 -14.34
CA VAL A 137 -1.48 5.05 -13.43
C VAL A 137 -2.67 5.83 -12.90
N ARG A 138 -3.84 5.19 -12.91
CA ARG A 138 -5.06 5.77 -12.35
C ARG A 138 -4.95 5.80 -10.82
N ALA A 139 -4.94 6.99 -10.23
CA ALA A 139 -4.79 7.16 -8.79
C ALA A 139 -6.15 7.31 -8.09
N SER A 140 -6.33 6.61 -6.97
CA SER A 140 -7.48 6.71 -6.09
C SER A 140 -7.14 7.32 -4.73
N PHE A 141 -8.12 7.99 -4.13
CA PHE A 141 -8.04 8.60 -2.81
C PHE A 141 -8.95 7.88 -1.81
N ILE A 142 -8.47 7.68 -0.58
CA ILE A 142 -9.23 7.03 0.48
C ILE A 142 -10.00 8.07 1.30
N LEU A 143 -11.32 8.10 1.13
CA LEU A 143 -12.23 8.89 1.96
C LEU A 143 -12.54 8.15 3.25
N GLY A 144 -12.03 8.67 4.37
CA GLY A 144 -12.28 8.11 5.69
C GLY A 144 -13.70 8.37 6.20
N ILE A 145 -14.15 7.57 7.17
CA ILE A 145 -15.48 7.72 7.77
C ILE A 145 -15.54 9.02 8.58
N ALA A 146 -16.39 9.94 8.15
CA ALA A 146 -16.62 11.24 8.77
C ALA A 146 -18.10 11.66 8.64
N ALA A 147 -18.49 12.86 9.08
CA ALA A 147 -19.82 13.39 8.73
C ALA A 147 -19.99 13.45 7.21
N PRO A 148 -21.20 13.20 6.65
CA PRO A 148 -21.39 13.22 5.20
C PRO A 148 -20.89 14.52 4.54
N THR A 149 -21.11 15.67 5.18
CA THR A 149 -20.61 16.96 4.72
C THR A 149 -19.08 17.03 4.70
N GLU A 150 -18.41 16.51 5.73
CA GLU A 150 -16.94 16.46 5.80
C GLU A 150 -16.36 15.54 4.71
N MET A 151 -17.03 14.42 4.42
CA MET A 151 -16.61 13.50 3.35
C MET A 151 -16.76 14.14 1.96
N LEU A 152 -17.86 14.87 1.72
CA LEU A 152 -18.08 15.61 0.47
C LEU A 152 -17.07 16.75 0.32
N ASP A 153 -16.78 17.51 1.37
CA ASP A 153 -15.79 18.58 1.35
C ASP A 153 -14.38 18.03 1.07
N GLU A 154 -14.01 16.90 1.68
CA GLU A 154 -12.75 16.23 1.38
C GLU A 154 -12.72 15.72 -0.06
N ALA A 155 -13.82 15.14 -0.55
CA ALA A 155 -13.94 14.68 -1.94
C ALA A 155 -13.76 15.83 -2.94
N ARG A 156 -14.42 16.97 -2.74
CA ARG A 156 -14.25 18.18 -3.58
C ARG A 156 -12.79 18.59 -3.65
N ARG A 157 -12.15 18.74 -2.49
CA ARG A 157 -10.75 19.17 -2.39
C ARG A 157 -9.81 18.24 -3.17
N VAL A 158 -9.96 16.92 -3.07
CA VAL A 158 -9.07 15.99 -3.77
C VAL A 158 -9.39 15.88 -5.26
N VAL A 159 -10.66 16.05 -5.66
CA VAL A 159 -11.06 16.13 -7.07
C VAL A 159 -10.50 17.40 -7.73
N GLU A 160 -10.52 18.54 -7.03
CA GLU A 160 -9.86 19.78 -7.47
C GLU A 160 -8.34 19.61 -7.63
N GLN A 161 -7.72 18.76 -6.80
CA GLN A 161 -6.30 18.38 -6.91
C GLN A 161 -6.03 17.30 -7.98
N GLY A 162 -7.01 17.01 -8.84
CA GLY A 162 -6.84 16.15 -9.99
C GLY A 162 -7.14 14.68 -9.75
N VAL A 163 -7.63 14.24 -8.58
CA VAL A 163 -8.06 12.85 -8.38
C VAL A 163 -9.42 12.60 -9.05
N ARG A 164 -9.65 11.39 -9.58
CA ARG A 164 -10.93 11.00 -10.21
C ARG A 164 -11.43 9.61 -9.79
N VAL A 165 -10.82 9.02 -8.76
CA VAL A 165 -11.28 7.76 -8.18
C VAL A 165 -11.29 7.88 -6.66
N LEU A 166 -12.41 7.55 -6.03
CA LEU A 166 -12.58 7.65 -4.59
C LEU A 166 -12.93 6.27 -4.00
N LYS A 167 -12.13 5.85 -3.02
CA LYS A 167 -12.43 4.73 -2.12
C LYS A 167 -13.20 5.25 -0.93
N VAL A 168 -14.48 4.91 -0.83
CA VAL A 168 -15.34 5.30 0.28
C VAL A 168 -15.21 4.27 1.40
N LYS A 169 -14.69 4.66 2.56
CA LYS A 169 -14.76 3.81 3.74
C LYS A 169 -16.21 3.71 4.22
N VAL A 170 -16.73 2.49 4.34
CA VAL A 170 -18.10 2.19 4.77
C VAL A 170 -18.08 1.22 5.95
N GLY A 171 -19.25 0.84 6.47
CA GLY A 171 -19.36 -0.29 7.39
C GLY A 171 -19.79 0.02 8.81
N ARG A 172 -20.11 1.28 9.14
CA ARG A 172 -20.62 1.63 10.48
C ARG A 172 -22.13 1.73 10.51
N GLN A 173 -22.73 2.29 9.47
CA GLN A 173 -24.17 2.57 9.41
C GLN A 173 -24.61 2.47 7.95
N HIS A 174 -25.10 1.30 7.53
CA HIS A 174 -25.36 1.01 6.11
C HIS A 174 -26.21 2.06 5.38
N ALA A 175 -27.29 2.54 6.00
CA ALA A 175 -28.13 3.58 5.42
C ALA A 175 -27.36 4.89 5.16
N ARG A 176 -26.56 5.33 6.14
CA ARG A 176 -25.72 6.52 6.01
C ARG A 176 -24.59 6.32 5.01
N ASP A 177 -24.00 5.13 4.97
CA ASP A 177 -22.95 4.80 4.01
C ASP A 177 -23.49 4.91 2.58
N LEU A 178 -24.73 4.44 2.33
CA LEU A 178 -25.42 4.58 1.05
C LEU A 178 -25.74 6.05 0.72
N GLU A 179 -26.25 6.83 1.69
CA GLU A 179 -26.50 8.28 1.51
C GLU A 179 -25.24 9.02 1.06
N VAL A 180 -24.07 8.69 1.61
CA VAL A 180 -22.79 9.28 1.21
C VAL A 180 -22.43 8.89 -0.23
N ILE A 181 -22.58 7.62 -0.60
CA ILE A 181 -22.29 7.16 -1.97
C ILE A 181 -23.21 7.85 -2.98
N GLU A 182 -24.51 7.94 -2.69
CA GLU A 182 -25.49 8.62 -3.54
C GLU A 182 -25.18 10.11 -3.67
N ALA A 183 -24.79 10.78 -2.58
CA ALA A 183 -24.39 12.19 -2.61
C ALA A 183 -23.13 12.41 -3.47
N LEU A 184 -22.12 11.56 -3.32
CA LEU A 184 -20.90 11.60 -4.15
C LEU A 184 -21.24 11.37 -5.63
N ARG A 185 -22.10 10.40 -5.92
CA ARG A 185 -22.55 10.10 -7.29
C ARG A 185 -23.35 11.25 -7.90
N PHE A 186 -24.25 11.86 -7.13
CA PHE A 186 -25.02 13.03 -7.55
C PHE A 186 -24.11 14.22 -7.86
N GLU A 187 -23.11 14.46 -7.02
CA GLU A 187 -22.22 15.60 -7.15
C GLU A 187 -21.25 15.48 -8.32
N PHE A 188 -20.61 14.33 -8.47
CA PHE A 188 -19.53 14.15 -9.45
C PHE A 188 -19.95 13.43 -10.74
N GLY A 189 -21.21 12.99 -10.83
CA GLY A 189 -21.71 12.25 -11.99
C GLY A 189 -20.81 11.06 -12.32
N SER A 190 -20.61 10.74 -13.61
CA SER A 190 -19.73 9.67 -14.07
C SER A 190 -18.25 10.06 -14.17
N GLU A 191 -17.88 11.30 -13.87
CA GLU A 191 -16.49 11.79 -13.98
C GLU A 191 -15.58 11.20 -12.91
N VAL A 192 -16.17 10.85 -11.76
CA VAL A 192 -15.48 10.21 -10.64
C VAL A 192 -15.96 8.77 -10.48
N GLN A 193 -15.01 7.85 -10.48
CA GLN A 193 -15.26 6.45 -10.16
C GLN A 193 -15.31 6.27 -8.65
N LEU A 194 -16.28 5.48 -8.18
CA LEU A 194 -16.45 5.14 -6.77
C LEU A 194 -16.29 3.64 -6.57
N TYR A 195 -15.58 3.28 -5.50
CA TYR A 195 -15.58 1.94 -4.92
C TYR A 195 -15.56 2.08 -3.39
N ALA A 196 -15.79 0.99 -2.66
CA ALA A 196 -15.84 1.05 -1.21
C ALA A 196 -14.97 0.01 -0.54
N ASP A 197 -14.63 0.26 0.71
CA ASP A 197 -13.99 -0.68 1.61
C ASP A 197 -14.76 -0.73 2.92
N SER A 198 -15.27 -1.92 3.25
CA SER A 198 -16.09 -2.15 4.43
C SER A 198 -15.27 -2.56 5.65
N ASN A 199 -14.00 -2.93 5.49
CA ASN A 199 -13.13 -3.44 6.55
C ASN A 199 -13.84 -4.46 7.47
N GLU A 200 -14.38 -5.54 6.88
CA GLU A 200 -14.96 -6.70 7.57
C GLU A 200 -16.27 -6.47 8.33
N THR A 201 -16.99 -5.39 8.06
CA THR A 201 -18.12 -4.96 8.90
C THR A 201 -19.47 -5.57 8.53
N LEU A 202 -19.66 -6.11 7.33
CA LEU A 202 -20.94 -6.71 6.93
C LEU A 202 -21.04 -8.15 7.41
N THR A 203 -22.27 -8.65 7.55
CA THR A 203 -22.54 -10.06 7.83
C THR A 203 -23.02 -10.80 6.58
N PRO A 204 -22.87 -12.13 6.50
CA PRO A 204 -23.33 -12.91 5.36
C PRO A 204 -24.82 -12.72 5.04
N GLU A 205 -25.64 -12.43 6.04
CA GLU A 205 -27.09 -12.22 5.89
C GLU A 205 -27.42 -10.89 5.20
N ILE A 206 -26.67 -9.83 5.51
CA ILE A 206 -26.96 -8.47 5.01
C ILE A 206 -26.16 -8.13 3.75
N ALA A 207 -24.98 -8.73 3.57
CA ALA A 207 -24.05 -8.36 2.52
C ALA A 207 -24.64 -8.43 1.10
N PRO A 208 -25.40 -9.48 0.71
CA PRO A 208 -25.94 -9.54 -0.65
C PRO A 208 -26.83 -8.34 -1.01
N ALA A 209 -27.73 -7.95 -0.10
CA ALA A 209 -28.61 -6.80 -0.31
C ALA A 209 -27.85 -5.47 -0.26
N ALA A 210 -26.91 -5.33 0.68
CA ALA A 210 -26.08 -4.14 0.82
C ALA A 210 -25.23 -3.89 -0.44
N LEU A 211 -24.60 -4.94 -0.98
CA LEU A 211 -23.76 -4.86 -2.17
C LEU A 211 -24.58 -4.54 -3.42
N ALA A 212 -25.81 -5.08 -3.53
CA ALA A 212 -26.72 -4.75 -4.61
C ALA A 212 -27.11 -3.26 -4.59
N ALA A 213 -27.47 -2.72 -3.42
CA ALA A 213 -27.79 -1.30 -3.26
C ALA A 213 -26.58 -0.40 -3.56
N MET A 214 -25.39 -0.78 -3.08
CA MET A 214 -24.15 -0.07 -3.39
C MET A 214 -23.83 -0.06 -4.90
N ARG A 215 -24.08 -1.17 -5.60
CA ARG A 215 -23.94 -1.23 -7.07
C ARG A 215 -24.91 -0.29 -7.76
N GLU A 216 -26.17 -0.25 -7.32
CA GLU A 216 -27.20 0.65 -7.86
C GLU A 216 -26.84 2.13 -7.64
N ALA A 217 -26.22 2.46 -6.51
CA ALA A 217 -25.67 3.79 -6.24
C ALA A 217 -24.37 4.08 -7.05
N GLY A 218 -23.90 3.12 -7.84
CA GLY A 218 -22.81 3.29 -8.80
C GLY A 218 -21.43 2.93 -8.27
N LEU A 219 -21.30 2.06 -7.25
CA LEU A 219 -20.00 1.48 -6.91
C LEU A 219 -19.55 0.46 -7.96
N THR A 220 -18.24 0.43 -8.20
CA THR A 220 -17.60 -0.48 -9.17
C THR A 220 -17.15 -1.81 -8.55
N TYR A 221 -16.69 -1.79 -7.30
CA TYR A 221 -16.33 -2.98 -6.52
C TYR A 221 -16.33 -2.66 -5.01
N VAL A 222 -16.21 -3.70 -4.18
CA VAL A 222 -16.13 -3.57 -2.72
C VAL A 222 -14.99 -4.40 -2.14
N GLU A 223 -14.24 -3.80 -1.23
CA GLU A 223 -13.12 -4.39 -0.51
C GLU A 223 -13.56 -4.91 0.86
N GLU A 224 -13.12 -6.13 1.18
CA GLU A 224 -13.34 -6.85 2.44
C GLU A 224 -14.74 -6.64 3.05
N PRO A 225 -15.83 -7.05 2.36
CA PRO A 225 -17.18 -6.85 2.88
C PRO A 225 -17.44 -7.65 4.17
N LEU A 226 -16.94 -8.89 4.24
CA LEU A 226 -17.20 -9.84 5.32
C LEU A 226 -15.93 -10.12 6.14
N PRO A 227 -16.07 -10.59 7.39
CA PRO A 227 -14.92 -11.00 8.19
C PRO A 227 -14.03 -12.04 7.50
N VAL A 228 -12.71 -11.81 7.49
CA VAL A 228 -11.72 -12.59 6.73
C VAL A 228 -11.76 -14.07 7.09
N ARG A 229 -12.04 -14.38 8.36
CA ARG A 229 -12.15 -15.75 8.89
C ARG A 229 -13.31 -16.55 8.31
N GLN A 230 -14.31 -15.90 7.70
CA GLN A 230 -15.50 -16.56 7.15
C GLN A 230 -15.30 -16.96 5.69
N ILE A 231 -14.24 -17.72 5.40
CA ILE A 231 -13.79 -18.03 4.03
C ILE A 231 -14.91 -18.63 3.15
N ARG A 232 -15.74 -19.52 3.68
CA ARG A 232 -16.87 -20.12 2.95
C ARG A 232 -17.96 -19.10 2.62
N ALA A 233 -18.26 -18.19 3.55
CA ALA A 233 -19.24 -17.14 3.32
C ALA A 233 -18.72 -16.11 2.31
N ARG A 234 -17.42 -15.79 2.34
CA ARG A 234 -16.76 -14.93 1.35
C ARG A 234 -16.80 -15.54 -0.04
N ALA A 235 -16.45 -16.82 -0.19
CA ALA A 235 -16.59 -17.56 -1.46
C ALA A 235 -18.05 -17.57 -1.97
N GLN A 236 -19.02 -17.84 -1.08
CA GLN A 236 -20.43 -17.78 -1.44
C GLN A 236 -20.87 -16.38 -1.89
N LEU A 237 -20.45 -15.33 -1.18
CA LEU A 237 -20.76 -13.95 -1.54
C LEU A 237 -20.15 -13.59 -2.89
N LYS A 238 -18.88 -13.93 -3.14
CA LYS A 238 -18.22 -13.75 -4.44
C LYS A 238 -19.01 -14.43 -5.55
N SER A 239 -19.42 -15.69 -5.33
CA SER A 239 -20.19 -16.46 -6.32
C SER A 239 -21.57 -15.87 -6.64
N SER A 240 -22.13 -15.05 -5.74
CA SER A 240 -23.42 -14.38 -5.97
C SER A 240 -23.35 -13.27 -7.04
N GLY A 241 -22.16 -12.72 -7.29
CA GLY A 241 -21.95 -11.71 -8.32
C GLY A 241 -22.63 -10.36 -8.06
N ALA A 242 -22.90 -10.01 -6.79
CA ALA A 242 -23.51 -8.73 -6.43
C ALA A 242 -22.60 -7.55 -6.81
N LEU A 243 -21.31 -7.63 -6.45
CA LEU A 243 -20.23 -6.71 -6.83
C LEU A 243 -18.92 -7.52 -6.89
N PRO A 244 -17.94 -7.11 -7.72
CA PRO A 244 -16.59 -7.67 -7.63
C PRO A 244 -16.00 -7.43 -6.25
N LEU A 245 -15.33 -8.45 -5.71
CA LEU A 245 -14.74 -8.40 -4.36
C LEU A 245 -13.23 -8.18 -4.42
N VAL A 246 -12.73 -7.24 -3.62
CA VAL A 246 -11.30 -7.00 -3.43
C VAL A 246 -10.82 -7.72 -2.16
N ALA A 247 -9.74 -8.49 -2.28
CA ALA A 247 -9.00 -9.06 -1.15
C ALA A 247 -7.88 -8.12 -0.69
N ASP A 248 -7.96 -7.65 0.57
CA ASP A 248 -6.93 -6.88 1.26
C ASP A 248 -6.50 -7.61 2.53
N ASP A 249 -7.28 -7.47 3.62
CA ASP A 249 -6.98 -8.06 4.94
C ASP A 249 -6.99 -9.59 4.94
N SER A 250 -7.66 -10.20 3.97
CA SER A 250 -7.67 -11.64 3.76
C SER A 250 -6.42 -12.18 3.08
N CYS A 251 -5.60 -11.36 2.42
CA CYS A 251 -4.53 -11.81 1.55
C CYS A 251 -3.22 -11.04 1.75
N PHE A 252 -2.64 -11.16 2.95
CA PHE A 252 -1.39 -10.48 3.27
C PHE A 252 -0.15 -11.09 2.63
N THR A 253 -0.09 -12.41 2.49
CA THR A 253 1.12 -13.13 2.08
C THR A 253 0.91 -13.99 0.84
N PRO A 254 1.98 -14.47 0.18
CA PRO A 254 1.85 -15.46 -0.89
C PRO A 254 1.12 -16.73 -0.47
N LEU A 255 1.25 -17.15 0.81
CA LEU A 255 0.53 -18.32 1.33
C LEU A 255 -0.96 -18.03 1.52
N ASP A 256 -1.32 -16.81 1.92
CA ASP A 256 -2.73 -16.40 1.95
C ASP A 256 -3.30 -16.39 0.53
N LEU A 257 -2.54 -15.92 -0.47
CA LEU A 257 -2.99 -15.92 -1.86
C LEU A 257 -3.35 -17.32 -2.35
N GLU A 258 -2.51 -18.33 -2.10
CA GLU A 258 -2.85 -19.71 -2.48
C GLU A 258 -4.16 -20.16 -1.82
N ARG A 259 -4.33 -19.89 -0.51
CA ARG A 259 -5.59 -20.20 0.20
C ARG A 259 -6.78 -19.48 -0.44
N GLU A 260 -6.70 -18.18 -0.67
CA GLU A 260 -7.82 -17.40 -1.20
C GLU A 260 -8.16 -17.80 -2.66
N LEU A 261 -7.17 -18.26 -3.43
CA LEU A 261 -7.39 -18.81 -4.78
C LEU A 261 -8.03 -20.20 -4.74
N ASP A 262 -7.62 -21.08 -3.82
CA ASP A 262 -8.21 -22.43 -3.66
C ASP A 262 -9.71 -22.37 -3.34
N PHE A 263 -10.12 -21.36 -2.57
CA PHE A 263 -11.53 -21.14 -2.21
C PHE A 263 -12.27 -20.16 -3.14
N ASP A 264 -11.57 -19.56 -4.10
CA ASP A 264 -12.10 -18.56 -5.03
C ASP A 264 -12.90 -17.44 -4.33
N THR A 265 -12.25 -16.72 -3.42
CA THR A 265 -12.93 -15.77 -2.50
C THR A 265 -13.01 -14.33 -2.99
N PHE A 266 -12.27 -13.98 -4.06
CA PHE A 266 -12.13 -12.59 -4.53
C PHE A 266 -12.00 -12.51 -6.05
N ASP A 267 -12.18 -11.31 -6.61
CA ASP A 267 -12.01 -10.99 -8.03
C ASP A 267 -10.75 -10.16 -8.27
N ILE A 268 -10.45 -9.23 -7.35
CA ILE A 268 -9.33 -8.29 -7.42
C ILE A 268 -8.41 -8.50 -6.21
N LEU A 269 -7.12 -8.69 -6.43
CA LEU A 269 -6.13 -8.72 -5.35
C LEU A 269 -5.60 -7.31 -5.07
N ASN A 270 -5.63 -6.89 -3.81
CA ASN A 270 -4.98 -5.66 -3.35
C ASN A 270 -3.57 -5.98 -2.81
N ILE A 271 -2.54 -5.62 -3.57
CA ILE A 271 -1.14 -5.77 -3.14
C ILE A 271 -0.68 -4.45 -2.51
N LYS A 272 0.00 -4.51 -1.36
CA LYS A 272 0.56 -3.32 -0.73
C LYS A 272 2.05 -3.50 -0.49
N THR A 273 2.86 -2.69 -1.18
CA THR A 273 4.32 -2.69 -1.03
C THR A 273 4.75 -2.53 0.44
N ALA A 274 3.99 -1.79 1.23
CA ALA A 274 4.19 -1.65 2.67
C ALA A 274 4.32 -3.00 3.39
N ARG A 275 3.51 -4.03 3.07
CA ARG A 275 3.54 -5.35 3.73
C ARG A 275 4.20 -6.46 2.90
N ASN A 276 4.29 -6.25 1.58
CA ASN A 276 4.76 -7.27 0.63
C ASN A 276 6.19 -7.02 0.15
N GLY A 277 6.71 -5.81 0.32
CA GLY A 277 7.90 -5.36 -0.40
C GLY A 277 7.72 -5.46 -1.92
N PHE A 278 8.82 -5.51 -2.65
CA PHE A 278 8.83 -5.80 -4.08
C PHE A 278 8.91 -7.30 -4.35
N THR A 279 9.69 -8.05 -3.56
CA THR A 279 9.93 -9.48 -3.80
C THR A 279 8.63 -10.28 -3.77
N ASP A 280 7.88 -10.22 -2.66
CA ASP A 280 6.64 -10.96 -2.55
C ASP A 280 5.51 -10.29 -3.35
N GLY A 281 5.51 -8.95 -3.45
CA GLY A 281 4.53 -8.19 -4.24
C GLY A 281 4.52 -8.59 -5.72
N LEU A 282 5.70 -8.66 -6.36
CA LEU A 282 5.83 -9.11 -7.75
C LEU A 282 5.46 -10.59 -7.93
N ALA A 283 5.77 -11.44 -6.94
CA ALA A 283 5.38 -12.85 -6.97
C ALA A 283 3.87 -13.02 -6.88
N MET A 284 3.20 -12.29 -5.98
CA MET A 284 1.76 -12.29 -5.82
C MET A 284 1.04 -11.74 -7.07
N LEU A 285 1.56 -10.67 -7.68
CA LEU A 285 1.05 -10.13 -8.94
C LEU A 285 1.03 -11.22 -10.03
N ARG A 286 2.19 -11.84 -10.30
CA ARG A 286 2.29 -12.91 -11.32
C ARG A 286 1.35 -14.07 -11.04
N ARG A 287 1.25 -14.49 -9.77
CA ARG A 287 0.41 -15.61 -9.37
C ARG A 287 -1.09 -15.30 -9.53
N ALA A 288 -1.51 -14.08 -9.20
CA ALA A 288 -2.88 -13.61 -9.38
C ALA A 288 -3.25 -13.55 -10.88
N GLN A 289 -2.37 -13.02 -11.72
CA GLN A 289 -2.57 -13.00 -13.18
C GLN A 289 -2.71 -14.41 -13.76
N GLN A 290 -1.87 -15.36 -13.34
CA GLN A 290 -1.97 -16.76 -13.76
C GLN A 290 -3.30 -17.41 -13.35
N ALA A 291 -3.91 -16.95 -12.25
CA ALA A 291 -5.23 -17.37 -11.80
C ALA A 291 -6.39 -16.60 -12.47
N GLY A 292 -6.10 -15.68 -13.38
CA GLY A 292 -7.12 -14.83 -14.03
C GLY A 292 -7.74 -13.80 -13.09
N LYS A 293 -7.04 -13.38 -12.03
CA LYS A 293 -7.47 -12.32 -11.12
C LYS A 293 -6.93 -10.96 -11.58
N SER A 294 -7.74 -9.93 -11.39
CA SER A 294 -7.28 -8.53 -11.52
C SER A 294 -6.42 -8.14 -10.32
N VAL A 295 -5.57 -7.13 -10.47
CA VAL A 295 -4.73 -6.62 -9.39
C VAL A 295 -4.85 -5.10 -9.30
N MET A 296 -4.85 -4.60 -8.06
CA MET A 296 -4.63 -3.20 -7.72
C MET A 296 -3.47 -3.07 -6.74
N ILE A 297 -2.84 -1.89 -6.71
CA ILE A 297 -1.85 -1.55 -5.68
C ILE A 297 -2.48 -0.61 -4.67
N GLY A 298 -2.59 -1.06 -3.43
CA GLY A 298 -3.19 -0.32 -2.33
C GLY A 298 -2.18 0.51 -1.54
N SER A 299 -2.72 1.29 -0.61
CA SER A 299 -1.95 2.12 0.30
C SER A 299 -2.12 1.60 1.72
N GLN A 300 -1.06 1.79 2.49
CA GLN A 300 -1.14 1.70 3.94
C GLN A 300 -1.09 3.08 4.56
N ALA A 301 -1.80 4.07 4.01
CA ALA A 301 -1.71 5.48 4.42
C ALA A 301 -0.26 5.97 4.44
N SER A 302 0.44 5.71 3.33
CA SER A 302 1.88 5.91 3.14
C SER A 302 2.30 7.37 3.01
N SER A 303 3.56 7.68 3.37
CA SER A 303 4.19 8.95 2.97
C SER A 303 4.49 8.95 1.47
N GLY A 304 4.99 10.06 0.94
CA GLY A 304 5.48 10.15 -0.43
C GLY A 304 6.48 9.04 -0.77
N LEU A 305 7.40 8.70 0.14
CA LEU A 305 8.36 7.61 -0.09
C LEU A 305 7.66 6.26 -0.31
N GLY A 306 6.64 5.94 0.49
CA GLY A 306 5.85 4.72 0.30
C GLY A 306 5.03 4.76 -0.99
N THR A 307 4.50 5.93 -1.34
CA THR A 307 3.81 6.16 -2.62
C THR A 307 4.74 5.93 -3.81
N LEU A 308 6.00 6.36 -3.77
CA LEU A 308 6.97 6.10 -4.86
C LEU A 308 7.15 4.60 -5.09
N HIS A 309 7.32 3.82 -4.02
CA HIS A 309 7.45 2.37 -4.13
C HIS A 309 6.17 1.70 -4.66
N ALA A 310 5.01 2.09 -4.13
CA ALA A 310 3.72 1.60 -4.63
C ALA A 310 3.49 1.96 -6.10
N ALA A 311 3.87 3.19 -6.50
CA ALA A 311 3.74 3.68 -7.87
C ALA A 311 4.57 2.83 -8.84
N LEU A 312 5.82 2.49 -8.51
CA LEU A 312 6.63 1.59 -9.34
C LEU A 312 5.95 0.23 -9.57
N LEU A 313 5.45 -0.40 -8.50
CA LEU A 313 4.75 -1.68 -8.63
C LEU A 313 3.45 -1.55 -9.44
N SER A 314 2.79 -0.39 -9.41
CA SER A 314 1.54 -0.15 -10.14
C SER A 314 1.69 -0.01 -11.65
N THR A 315 2.92 0.16 -12.15
CA THR A 315 3.20 0.24 -13.59
C THR A 315 3.35 -1.12 -14.28
N GLN A 316 3.35 -2.21 -13.49
CA GLN A 316 3.53 -3.57 -13.97
C GLN A 316 2.32 -4.06 -14.77
N ASP A 317 2.57 -4.90 -15.76
CA ASP A 317 1.49 -5.57 -16.50
C ASP A 317 0.59 -6.36 -15.55
N GLY A 318 -0.73 -6.26 -15.74
CA GLY A 318 -1.75 -6.93 -14.93
C GLY A 318 -2.26 -6.13 -13.73
N VAL A 319 -1.63 -4.98 -13.41
CA VAL A 319 -2.26 -3.98 -12.55
C VAL A 319 -3.24 -3.19 -13.40
N THR A 320 -4.50 -3.58 -13.37
CA THR A 320 -5.55 -3.03 -14.26
C THR A 320 -6.50 -2.09 -13.56
N GLU A 321 -6.58 -2.17 -12.24
CA GLU A 321 -7.50 -1.37 -11.43
C GLU A 321 -6.83 -0.09 -10.90
N PRO A 322 -7.62 0.97 -10.61
CA PRO A 322 -7.10 2.16 -9.95
C PRO A 322 -6.32 1.86 -8.68
N CYS A 323 -5.16 2.49 -8.52
CA CYS A 323 -4.23 2.26 -7.41
C CYS A 323 -4.32 3.37 -6.37
N GLU A 324 -4.17 3.04 -5.09
CA GLU A 324 -4.27 3.98 -3.97
C GLU A 324 -2.97 4.78 -3.78
N LEU A 325 -2.70 5.72 -4.68
CA LEU A 325 -1.42 6.45 -4.71
C LEU A 325 -1.52 7.90 -4.22
N SER A 326 -2.71 8.37 -3.85
CA SER A 326 -2.95 9.80 -3.54
C SER A 326 -3.06 10.13 -2.06
N PHE A 327 -2.67 9.22 -1.14
CA PHE A 327 -2.74 9.48 0.29
C PHE A 327 -1.88 10.69 0.73
N VAL A 328 -0.83 11.01 -0.02
CA VAL A 328 -0.01 12.22 0.14
C VAL A 328 -0.85 13.51 0.21
N LEU A 329 -2.01 13.56 -0.44
CA LEU A 329 -2.92 14.71 -0.39
C LEU A 329 -3.62 14.88 0.98
N LYS A 330 -3.50 13.91 1.88
CA LYS A 330 -4.00 13.97 3.26
C LYS A 330 -2.92 14.41 4.25
N LEU A 331 -1.65 14.41 3.86
CA LEU A 331 -0.53 14.89 4.67
C LEU A 331 -0.45 16.42 4.61
N GLN A 332 -0.14 17.07 5.74
CA GLN A 332 0.14 18.52 5.75
C GLN A 332 1.52 18.85 5.18
N SER A 333 2.46 17.90 5.29
CA SER A 333 3.80 17.96 4.75
C SER A 333 4.32 16.54 4.49
N ASP A 334 5.31 16.42 3.60
CA ASP A 334 5.93 15.15 3.23
C ASP A 334 7.45 15.17 3.49
N LEU A 335 8.09 14.00 3.41
CA LEU A 335 9.54 13.82 3.44
C LEU A 335 10.21 14.06 2.09
N LEU A 336 9.47 14.00 0.97
CA LEU A 336 10.05 14.14 -0.36
C LEU A 336 10.50 15.58 -0.67
N ASN A 337 11.56 15.72 -1.47
CA ASN A 337 12.04 16.99 -2.01
C ASN A 337 11.01 17.68 -2.94
N LEU A 338 10.27 16.90 -3.72
CA LEU A 338 9.28 17.36 -4.70
C LEU A 338 7.87 16.85 -4.34
N PRO A 339 6.80 17.61 -4.68
CA PRO A 339 5.43 17.16 -4.50
C PRO A 339 5.03 16.12 -5.55
N ILE A 340 4.18 15.16 -5.16
CA ILE A 340 3.53 14.24 -6.10
C ILE A 340 2.24 14.89 -6.62
N GLU A 341 2.14 15.03 -7.94
CA GLU A 341 1.03 15.70 -8.60
C GLU A 341 0.12 14.70 -9.34
N PHE A 342 -1.18 15.00 -9.36
CA PHE A 342 -2.18 14.22 -10.07
C PHE A 342 -2.87 15.08 -11.12
N LYS A 343 -3.06 14.54 -12.33
CA LYS A 343 -3.70 15.26 -13.43
C LYS A 343 -4.82 14.42 -14.02
N ASP A 344 -6.05 14.94 -13.97
CA ASP A 344 -7.24 14.30 -14.55
C ASP A 344 -7.43 12.83 -14.14
N GLY A 345 -7.00 12.50 -12.92
CA GLY A 345 -7.05 11.21 -12.24
C GLY A 345 -5.84 10.32 -12.45
N TRP A 346 -4.81 10.81 -13.13
CA TRP A 346 -3.60 10.07 -13.47
C TRP A 346 -2.39 10.57 -12.69
N LEU A 347 -1.53 9.62 -12.33
CA LEU A 347 -0.18 9.85 -11.87
C LEU A 347 0.80 9.42 -12.98
N ASP A 348 1.69 10.31 -13.39
CA ASP A 348 2.82 9.95 -14.26
C ASP A 348 3.98 9.44 -13.41
N VAL A 349 4.12 8.12 -13.33
CA VAL A 349 5.14 7.48 -12.50
C VAL A 349 6.54 7.75 -13.04
N ALA A 350 6.71 7.88 -14.37
CA ALA A 350 8.03 8.15 -14.94
C ALA A 350 8.56 9.54 -14.54
N ALA A 351 7.66 10.50 -14.33
CA ALA A 351 7.99 11.85 -13.85
C ALA A 351 8.48 11.87 -12.38
N LEU A 352 8.31 10.78 -11.63
CA LEU A 352 8.71 10.72 -10.22
C LEU A 352 10.19 10.39 -9.99
N ARG A 353 10.97 10.17 -11.05
CA ARG A 353 12.37 9.69 -10.98
C ARG A 353 13.30 10.56 -10.11
N GLU A 354 13.07 11.87 -10.07
CA GLU A 354 13.89 12.83 -9.30
C GLU A 354 13.40 13.03 -7.85
N HIS A 355 12.37 12.29 -7.42
CA HIS A 355 11.87 12.35 -6.06
C HIS A 355 12.76 11.53 -5.12
N GLN A 356 13.14 12.13 -4.00
CA GLN A 356 13.96 11.52 -2.98
C GLN A 356 13.65 12.12 -1.60
N VAL A 357 14.06 11.44 -0.54
CA VAL A 357 13.95 11.95 0.82
C VAL A 357 14.78 13.23 0.97
N ASP A 358 14.14 14.29 1.45
CA ASP A 358 14.78 15.54 1.83
C ASP A 358 15.26 15.43 3.29
N GLU A 359 16.57 15.46 3.48
CA GLU A 359 17.21 15.33 4.80
C GLU A 359 16.81 16.45 5.78
N GLU A 360 16.48 17.66 5.31
CA GLU A 360 16.03 18.73 6.18
C GLU A 360 14.60 18.47 6.67
N LYS A 361 13.72 18.05 5.77
CA LYS A 361 12.34 17.67 6.13
C LYS A 361 12.33 16.45 7.05
N LEU A 362 13.18 15.46 6.79
CA LEU A 362 13.36 14.32 7.67
C LEU A 362 13.81 14.76 9.07
N ARG A 363 14.84 15.62 9.18
CA ARG A 363 15.28 16.15 10.48
C ARG A 363 14.15 16.85 11.24
N ALA A 364 13.29 17.59 10.54
CA ALA A 364 12.15 18.27 11.15
C ALA A 364 11.01 17.31 11.59
N ALA A 365 10.87 16.16 10.92
CA ALA A 365 9.80 15.19 11.16
C ALA A 365 10.16 14.06 12.15
N ARG A 366 11.46 13.86 12.46
CA ARG A 366 11.95 12.84 13.41
C ARG A 366 11.31 13.00 14.80
N VAL A 367 11.00 11.88 15.45
CA VAL A 367 10.39 11.83 16.80
C VAL A 367 11.11 10.90 17.76
#